data_AF-A0A2R7ZZ07-F1
#
_entry.id   AF-A0A2R7ZZ07-F1
#
_cell.length_a   1.000
_cell.length_b   1.000
_cell.length_c   1.000
_cell.angle_alpha   90.00
_cell.angle_beta   90.00
_cell.angle_gamma   90.00
#
_symmetry.space_group_name_H-M   'P 1'
#
loop_
_entity.id
_entity.type
_entity.pdbx_description
1 polymer ?
#
loop_
_entity_poly.entity_id
_entity_poly.type
_entity_poly.pdbx_seq_one_letter_code
_entity_poly.pdbx_strand_id
1 'polypeptide(L)'
;MNFKLKSITKNFSYTFVANFLSLVVSTILIIIVPKFIGISSYGYWQLYLFFTTYISYMSLGITDGIYLRFGGSHYKDLPKRLLASQFWFIVFFDLMANFLILYLYFINYDDINKLFVVAFTCVTGILVVPRSLVTFVLQATNRIKEFSIILIIEKSLYFIFTITILLLGIKKFEILIYADIGAKLFSTLYAIIICSDMIFQKLENLKTTMREVWINISVGIKLLVANLSSMLIIGIIRISIEKNWSIDTFGKVSLTLSISNMLMLFINSLAIVIFPVMRRTSKDNLIKLYPMLRLGIMTPLLGVLLFFYPMKFILSMWLPQYSDSLSYMALLFPMCLYESKVLLLVNTYLKTLRRENILLKINLLVVITSFILTGITAFLLKNLIVTILLIVFLLALRCIISELYLSKILEIKVLKDIIIELIITIIFIVSSWNLPLLDAYYIYLFTYICYIILKRKELTKLVQDSKNLMNS
;
A
#
# COMPACT_ATOMS: atom_id res chain seq x y z
N MET A 1 22.14 13.98 -26.44
CA MET A 1 21.13 14.31 -25.41
C MET A 1 19.79 13.55 -25.56
N ASN A 2 19.36 13.19 -26.78
CA ASN A 2 18.08 12.48 -27.04
C ASN A 2 18.00 11.03 -26.55
N PHE A 3 19.09 10.25 -26.52
CA PHE A 3 19.03 8.83 -26.12
C PHE A 3 18.76 8.61 -24.62
N LYS A 4 19.33 9.44 -23.72
CA LYS A 4 19.05 9.37 -22.27
C LYS A 4 17.61 9.78 -21.96
N LEU A 5 17.08 10.81 -22.61
CA LEU A 5 15.68 11.20 -22.44
C LEU A 5 14.72 10.11 -22.96
N LYS A 6 15.03 9.50 -24.11
CA LYS A 6 14.25 8.39 -24.68
C LYS A 6 14.29 7.12 -23.83
N SER A 7 15.42 6.80 -23.19
CA SER A 7 15.51 5.65 -22.28
C SER A 7 14.78 5.89 -20.97
N ILE A 8 14.85 7.12 -20.43
CA ILE A 8 14.11 7.51 -19.21
C ILE A 8 12.60 7.46 -19.44
N THR A 9 12.10 8.02 -20.55
CA THR A 9 10.66 7.98 -20.86
C THR A 9 10.16 6.56 -21.14
N LYS A 10 10.97 5.73 -21.82
CA LYS A 10 10.65 4.33 -22.06
C LYS A 10 10.63 3.50 -20.77
N ASN A 11 11.61 3.67 -19.89
CA ASN A 11 11.67 2.97 -18.60
C ASN A 11 10.51 3.38 -17.70
N PHE A 12 10.19 4.67 -17.66
CA PHE A 12 9.02 5.18 -16.95
C PHE A 12 7.72 4.54 -17.44
N SER A 13 7.54 4.46 -18.77
CA SER A 13 6.38 3.82 -19.38
C SER A 13 6.25 2.35 -18.99
N TYR A 14 7.35 1.58 -18.96
CA TYR A 14 7.31 0.17 -18.53
C TYR A 14 6.92 0.00 -17.06
N THR A 15 7.51 0.78 -16.14
CA THR A 15 7.12 0.75 -14.72
C THR A 15 5.66 1.13 -14.54
N PHE A 16 5.21 2.16 -15.26
CA PHE A 16 3.84 2.61 -15.20
C PHE A 16 2.87 1.54 -15.66
N VAL A 17 3.09 0.93 -16.82
CA VAL A 17 2.23 -0.12 -17.38
C VAL A 17 2.21 -1.35 -16.46
N ALA A 18 3.36 -1.78 -15.94
CA ALA A 18 3.42 -2.95 -15.05
C ALA A 18 2.68 -2.72 -13.73
N ASN A 19 2.89 -1.57 -13.09
CA ASN A 19 2.19 -1.24 -11.86
C ASN A 19 0.70 -1.02 -12.09
N PHE A 20 0.32 -0.36 -13.18
CA PHE A 20 -1.09 -0.17 -13.57
C PHE A 20 -1.79 -1.49 -13.86
N LEU A 21 -1.14 -2.41 -14.57
CA LEU A 21 -1.69 -3.75 -14.82
C LEU A 21 -1.86 -4.53 -13.52
N SER A 22 -0.83 -4.56 -12.67
CA SER A 22 -0.86 -5.23 -11.36
C SER A 22 -2.06 -4.78 -10.53
N LEU A 23 -2.27 -3.48 -10.53
CA LEU A 23 -3.31 -2.76 -9.82
C LEU A 23 -4.71 -3.07 -10.36
N VAL A 24 -4.89 -3.08 -11.69
CA VAL A 24 -6.15 -3.44 -12.34
C VAL A 24 -6.48 -4.90 -12.04
N VAL A 25 -5.51 -5.80 -12.16
CA VAL A 25 -5.68 -7.21 -11.82
C VAL A 25 -6.13 -7.37 -10.36
N SER A 26 -5.40 -6.77 -9.41
CA SER A 26 -5.75 -6.86 -7.98
C SER A 26 -7.16 -6.34 -7.72
N THR A 27 -7.52 -5.20 -8.31
CA THR A 27 -8.86 -4.60 -8.23
C THR A 27 -9.94 -5.56 -8.73
N ILE A 28 -9.74 -6.13 -9.93
CA ILE A 28 -10.71 -7.03 -10.54
C ILE A 28 -10.89 -8.27 -9.65
N LEU A 29 -9.81 -8.84 -9.14
CA LEU A 29 -9.89 -10.00 -8.26
C LEU A 29 -10.60 -9.69 -6.94
N ILE A 30 -10.39 -8.51 -6.35
CA ILE A 30 -11.08 -8.06 -5.14
C ILE A 30 -12.60 -7.96 -5.35
N ILE A 31 -13.08 -7.62 -6.56
CA ILE A 31 -14.51 -7.48 -6.87
C ILE A 31 -15.14 -8.79 -7.35
N ILE A 32 -14.40 -9.59 -8.12
CA ILE A 32 -14.90 -10.82 -8.73
C ILE A 32 -14.91 -11.97 -7.75
N VAL A 33 -13.78 -12.23 -7.06
CA VAL A 33 -13.64 -13.39 -6.17
C VAL A 33 -14.75 -13.49 -5.10
N PRO A 34 -15.08 -12.44 -4.31
CA PRO A 34 -16.12 -12.54 -3.29
C PRO A 34 -17.52 -12.81 -3.83
N LYS A 35 -17.76 -12.64 -5.13
CA LYS A 35 -19.06 -13.00 -5.74
C LYS A 35 -19.23 -14.51 -5.88
N PHE A 36 -18.14 -15.23 -6.12
CA PHE A 36 -18.18 -16.65 -6.46
C PHE A 36 -17.92 -17.57 -5.26
N ILE A 37 -17.16 -17.11 -4.27
CA ILE A 37 -16.82 -17.89 -3.07
C ILE A 37 -17.68 -17.48 -1.86
N GLY A 38 -17.80 -18.40 -0.90
CA GLY A 38 -18.49 -18.13 0.36
C GLY A 38 -17.74 -17.13 1.25
N ILE A 39 -18.46 -16.48 2.16
CA ILE A 39 -17.94 -15.43 3.04
C ILE A 39 -16.74 -15.92 3.87
N SER A 40 -16.83 -17.10 4.46
CA SER A 40 -15.74 -17.69 5.27
C SER A 40 -14.51 -18.03 4.42
N SER A 41 -14.71 -18.66 3.26
CA SER A 41 -13.64 -18.95 2.30
C SER A 41 -12.94 -17.67 1.82
N TYR A 42 -13.71 -16.61 1.56
CA TYR A 42 -13.16 -15.29 1.27
C TYR A 42 -12.36 -14.71 2.45
N GLY A 43 -12.85 -14.90 3.68
CA GLY A 43 -12.13 -14.50 4.89
C GLY A 43 -10.75 -15.15 5.00
N TYR A 44 -10.66 -16.47 4.80
CA TYR A 44 -9.38 -17.18 4.80
C TYR A 44 -8.46 -16.76 3.65
N TRP A 45 -9.00 -16.56 2.44
CA TRP A 45 -8.23 -16.03 1.30
C TRP A 45 -7.70 -14.62 1.58
N GLN A 46 -8.50 -13.74 2.18
CA GLN A 46 -8.05 -12.42 2.62
C GLN A 46 -7.01 -12.49 3.73
N LEU A 47 -7.08 -13.49 4.62
CA LEU A 47 -6.11 -13.67 5.70
C LEU A 47 -4.76 -14.09 5.12
N TYR A 48 -4.77 -14.98 4.12
CA TYR A 48 -3.61 -15.32 3.33
C TYR A 48 -3.01 -14.09 2.62
N LEU A 49 -3.80 -13.31 1.88
CA LEU A 49 -3.31 -12.09 1.24
C LEU A 49 -2.76 -11.07 2.24
N PHE A 50 -3.36 -10.99 3.42
CA PHE A 50 -2.87 -10.17 4.51
C PHE A 50 -1.49 -10.64 4.98
N PHE A 51 -1.33 -11.92 5.35
CA PHE A 51 -0.04 -12.43 5.83
C PHE A 51 1.07 -12.39 4.77
N THR A 52 0.75 -12.66 3.50
CA THR A 52 1.74 -12.55 2.41
C THR A 52 2.25 -11.12 2.18
N THR A 53 1.49 -10.10 2.60
CA THR A 53 1.97 -8.70 2.59
C THR A 53 3.11 -8.50 3.60
N TYR A 54 3.06 -9.15 4.76
CA TYR A 54 4.09 -9.05 5.79
C TYR A 54 5.27 -9.98 5.54
N ILE A 55 5.05 -11.18 4.99
CA ILE A 55 6.14 -12.14 4.71
C ILE A 55 7.20 -11.54 3.77
N SER A 56 6.78 -10.63 2.88
CA SER A 56 7.69 -9.93 1.96
C SER A 56 8.77 -9.08 2.66
N TYR A 57 8.57 -8.73 3.94
CA TYR A 57 9.53 -7.98 4.76
C TYR A 57 10.49 -8.87 5.57
N MET A 58 10.41 -10.20 5.44
CA MET A 58 11.32 -11.15 6.10
C MET A 58 12.76 -11.07 5.57
N SER A 59 13.01 -10.26 4.53
CA SER A 59 14.37 -9.91 4.06
C SER A 59 15.17 -9.07 5.08
N LEU A 60 14.54 -8.59 6.16
CA LEU A 60 15.15 -7.80 7.24
C LEU A 60 15.95 -6.58 6.77
N GLY A 61 15.59 -6.03 5.62
CA GLY A 61 16.18 -4.80 5.08
C GLY A 61 17.48 -5.04 4.31
N ILE A 62 17.89 -6.30 4.10
CA ILE A 62 19.04 -6.63 3.27
C ILE A 62 18.80 -6.14 1.84
N THR A 63 17.60 -6.37 1.30
CA THR A 63 17.23 -5.99 -0.06
C THR A 63 17.12 -4.47 -0.21
N ASP A 64 16.53 -3.78 0.76
CA ASP A 64 16.53 -2.32 0.84
C ASP A 64 17.95 -1.73 0.89
N GLY A 65 18.84 -2.34 1.68
CA GLY A 65 20.25 -1.94 1.80
C GLY A 65 21.01 -2.08 0.49
N ILE A 66 20.84 -3.21 -0.20
CA ILE A 66 21.42 -3.46 -1.53
C ILE A 66 20.92 -2.42 -2.53
N TYR A 67 19.62 -2.13 -2.55
CA TYR A 67 19.04 -1.12 -3.44
C TYR A 67 19.61 0.28 -3.20
N LEU A 68 19.81 0.66 -1.94
CA LEU A 68 20.38 1.96 -1.60
C LEU A 68 21.88 2.05 -1.91
N ARG A 69 22.64 0.97 -1.68
CA ARG A 69 24.10 0.95 -1.91
C ARG A 69 24.48 0.88 -3.38
N PHE A 70 23.76 0.08 -4.17
CA PHE A 70 24.05 -0.14 -5.58
C PHE A 70 23.14 0.69 -6.52
N GLY A 71 22.36 1.62 -5.97
CA GLY A 71 21.48 2.50 -6.73
C GLY A 71 22.28 3.38 -7.70
N GLY A 72 22.00 3.24 -9.00
CA GLY A 72 22.67 3.98 -10.07
C GLY A 72 23.91 3.28 -10.64
N SER A 73 24.32 2.14 -10.09
CA SER A 73 25.40 1.31 -10.67
C SER A 73 24.95 0.63 -11.97
N HIS A 74 25.88 0.33 -12.88
CA HIS A 74 25.58 -0.53 -14.02
C HIS A 74 25.60 -2.00 -13.60
N TYR A 75 24.66 -2.78 -14.15
CA TYR A 75 24.52 -4.21 -13.82
C TYR A 75 25.81 -5.03 -14.04
N LYS A 76 26.60 -4.67 -15.05
CA LYS A 76 27.86 -5.36 -15.37
C LYS A 76 28.94 -5.14 -14.31
N ASP A 77 28.89 -4.01 -13.62
CA ASP A 77 29.92 -3.57 -12.66
C ASP A 77 29.61 -4.04 -11.23
N LEU A 78 28.49 -4.75 -11.04
CA LEU A 78 28.10 -5.26 -9.74
C LEU A 78 29.06 -6.34 -9.24
N PRO A 79 29.37 -6.38 -7.93
CA PRO A 79 30.15 -7.46 -7.32
C PRO A 79 29.31 -8.74 -7.26
N LYS A 80 29.24 -9.49 -8.37
CA LYS A 80 28.31 -10.61 -8.54
C LYS A 80 28.51 -11.73 -7.51
N ARG A 81 29.75 -12.06 -7.15
CA ARG A 81 30.06 -13.06 -6.11
C ARG A 81 29.48 -12.70 -4.75
N LEU A 82 29.61 -11.44 -4.37
CA LEU A 82 29.05 -10.90 -3.13
C LEU A 82 27.51 -10.95 -3.16
N LEU A 83 26.89 -10.53 -4.27
CA LEU A 83 25.43 -10.60 -4.43
C LEU A 83 24.90 -12.03 -4.44
N ALA A 84 25.64 -12.98 -5.02
CA ALA A 84 25.31 -14.41 -4.96
C ALA A 84 25.29 -14.90 -3.51
N SER A 85 26.32 -14.58 -2.72
CA SER A 85 26.36 -14.90 -1.30
C SER A 85 25.21 -14.28 -0.52
N GLN A 86 24.84 -13.02 -0.80
CA GLN A 86 23.68 -12.38 -0.16
C GLN A 86 22.36 -13.05 -0.55
N PHE A 87 22.20 -13.43 -1.82
CA PHE A 87 21.01 -14.14 -2.30
C PHE A 87 20.83 -15.48 -1.57
N TRP A 88 21.86 -16.32 -1.55
CA TRP A 88 21.80 -17.62 -0.89
C TRP A 88 21.69 -17.51 0.63
N PHE A 89 22.30 -16.48 1.23
CA PHE A 89 22.07 -16.17 2.64
C PHE A 89 20.60 -15.86 2.92
N ILE A 90 19.95 -15.02 2.11
CA ILE A 90 18.52 -14.70 2.25
C ILE A 90 17.67 -15.97 2.09
N VAL A 91 17.95 -16.82 1.10
CA VAL A 91 17.23 -18.09 0.91
C VAL A 91 17.31 -18.96 2.16
N PHE A 92 18.52 -19.16 2.69
CA PHE A 92 18.73 -19.98 3.88
C PHE A 92 18.07 -19.38 5.13
N PHE A 93 18.24 -18.08 5.35
CA PHE A 93 17.63 -17.35 6.46
C PHE A 93 16.11 -17.41 6.41
N ASP A 94 15.52 -17.16 5.24
CA ASP A 94 14.07 -17.19 5.04
C ASP A 94 13.49 -18.59 5.21
N LEU A 95 14.20 -19.64 4.76
CA LEU A 95 13.80 -21.03 5.04
C LEU A 95 13.75 -21.32 6.54
N MET A 96 14.79 -20.94 7.29
CA MET A 96 14.82 -21.12 8.74
C MET A 96 13.70 -20.35 9.43
N ALA A 97 13.48 -19.09 9.04
CA ALA A 97 12.46 -18.25 9.65
C ALA A 97 11.04 -18.77 9.34
N ASN A 98 10.77 -19.17 8.10
CA ASN A 98 9.49 -19.78 7.71
C ASN A 98 9.25 -21.12 8.42
N PHE A 99 10.28 -21.95 8.56
CA PHE A 99 10.18 -23.19 9.33
C PHE A 99 9.84 -22.91 10.80
N LEU A 100 10.51 -21.94 11.42
CA LEU A 100 10.23 -21.55 12.81
C LEU A 100 8.81 -21.01 12.98
N ILE A 101 8.34 -20.15 12.08
CA ILE A 101 6.97 -19.61 12.10
C ILE A 101 5.95 -20.76 12.00
N LEU A 102 6.15 -21.67 11.05
CA LEU A 102 5.26 -22.82 10.86
C LEU A 102 5.26 -23.74 12.08
N TYR A 103 6.43 -24.04 12.64
CA TYR A 103 6.58 -24.86 13.84
C TYR A 103 5.87 -24.25 15.05
N LEU A 104 6.11 -22.96 15.32
CA LEU A 104 5.47 -22.24 16.44
C LEU A 104 3.96 -22.18 16.31
N TYR A 105 3.45 -22.04 15.07
CA TYR A 105 2.02 -22.04 14.82
C TYR A 105 1.42 -23.45 14.94
N PHE A 106 2.13 -24.47 14.45
CA PHE A 106 1.69 -25.87 14.51
C PHE A 106 1.54 -26.41 15.95
N ILE A 107 2.26 -25.87 16.92
CA ILE A 107 2.09 -26.27 18.32
C ILE A 107 0.81 -25.69 18.94
N ASN A 108 0.31 -24.56 18.43
CA ASN A 108 -0.75 -23.76 19.04
C ASN A 108 -1.95 -23.56 18.10
N TYR A 109 -2.19 -24.44 17.13
CA TYR A 109 -3.28 -24.23 16.17
C TYR A 109 -4.63 -24.65 16.76
N ASP A 110 -5.62 -23.78 16.62
CA ASP A 110 -7.01 -24.08 16.97
C ASP A 110 -7.88 -24.36 15.73
N ASP A 111 -7.43 -23.92 14.54
CA ASP A 111 -8.18 -23.99 13.28
C ASP A 111 -7.28 -24.50 12.14
N ILE A 112 -7.67 -25.63 11.55
CA ILE A 112 -6.97 -26.27 10.42
C ILE A 112 -6.88 -25.36 9.20
N ASN A 113 -7.93 -24.57 8.92
CA ASN A 113 -7.92 -23.65 7.78
C ASN A 113 -6.93 -22.51 8.00
N LYS A 114 -6.76 -22.05 9.25
CA LYS A 114 -5.73 -21.03 9.56
C LYS A 114 -4.32 -21.62 9.50
N LEU A 115 -4.14 -22.85 9.97
CA LEU A 115 -2.87 -23.58 9.80
C LEU A 115 -2.50 -23.70 8.31
N PHE A 116 -3.47 -24.05 7.46
CA PHE A 116 -3.31 -24.07 6.01
C PHE A 116 -2.87 -22.69 5.48
N VAL A 117 -3.57 -21.62 5.87
CA VAL A 117 -3.22 -20.24 5.47
C VAL A 117 -1.80 -19.86 5.88
N VAL A 118 -1.37 -20.18 7.11
CA VAL A 118 -0.01 -19.90 7.60
C VAL A 118 1.03 -20.72 6.84
N ALA A 119 0.80 -22.02 6.66
CA ALA A 119 1.72 -22.90 5.94
C ALA A 119 1.96 -22.42 4.51
N PHE A 120 0.89 -22.08 3.78
CA PHE A 120 1.03 -21.58 2.41
C PHE A 120 1.56 -20.14 2.34
N THR A 121 1.35 -19.33 3.38
CA THR A 121 2.07 -18.05 3.50
C THR A 121 3.58 -18.30 3.60
N CYS A 122 4.03 -19.25 4.42
CA CYS A 122 5.44 -19.61 4.53
C CYS A 122 6.02 -20.11 3.20
N VAL A 123 5.28 -20.95 2.46
CA VAL A 123 5.66 -21.38 1.10
C VAL A 123 5.83 -20.18 0.17
N THR A 124 4.95 -19.17 0.27
CA THR A 124 5.11 -17.95 -0.55
C THR A 124 6.32 -17.12 -0.14
N GLY A 125 6.69 -17.11 1.14
CA GLY A 125 7.90 -16.44 1.64
C GLY A 125 9.13 -16.91 0.88
N ILE A 126 9.28 -18.23 0.78
CA ILE A 126 10.39 -18.90 0.07
C ILE A 126 10.52 -18.44 -1.38
N LEU A 127 9.39 -18.10 -2.04
CA LEU A 127 9.38 -17.61 -3.41
C LEU A 127 9.62 -16.10 -3.50
N VAL A 128 8.97 -15.32 -2.63
CA VAL A 128 8.88 -13.86 -2.73
C VAL A 128 10.11 -13.17 -2.14
N VAL A 129 10.62 -13.65 -1.01
CA VAL A 129 11.70 -13.00 -0.27
C VAL A 129 13.02 -13.06 -1.06
N PRO A 130 13.49 -14.20 -1.59
CA PRO A 130 14.67 -14.22 -2.45
C PRO A 130 14.49 -13.44 -3.75
N ARG A 131 13.29 -13.54 -4.37
CA ARG A 131 12.95 -12.77 -5.57
C ARG A 131 13.03 -11.27 -5.32
N SER A 132 12.73 -10.80 -4.10
CA SER A 132 12.83 -9.37 -3.76
C SER A 132 14.25 -8.82 -3.91
N LEU A 133 15.30 -9.62 -3.64
CA LEU A 133 16.68 -9.18 -3.90
C LEU A 133 16.89 -8.95 -5.40
N VAL A 134 16.45 -9.89 -6.22
CA VAL A 134 16.60 -9.83 -7.68
C VAL A 134 15.88 -8.59 -8.24
N THR A 135 14.63 -8.36 -7.83
CA THR A 135 13.86 -7.21 -8.29
C THR A 135 14.44 -5.88 -7.80
N PHE A 136 15.01 -5.81 -6.60
CA PHE A 136 15.68 -4.62 -6.08
C PHE A 136 17.00 -4.34 -6.82
N VAL A 137 17.78 -5.36 -7.16
CA VAL A 137 19.00 -5.21 -7.99
C VAL A 137 18.67 -4.71 -9.40
N LEU A 138 17.63 -5.26 -10.03
CA LEU A 138 17.18 -4.80 -11.35
C LEU A 138 16.72 -3.33 -11.32
N GLN A 139 16.00 -2.93 -10.27
CA GLN A 139 15.62 -1.53 -10.07
C GLN A 139 16.83 -0.63 -9.83
N ALA A 140 17.75 -1.02 -8.95
CA ALA A 140 18.96 -0.26 -8.62
C ALA A 140 19.84 -0.01 -9.85
N THR A 141 19.89 -0.97 -10.77
CA THR A 141 20.69 -0.91 -12.01
C THR A 141 19.94 -0.37 -13.23
N ASN A 142 18.73 0.18 -13.03
CA ASN A 142 17.88 0.72 -14.09
C ASN A 142 17.50 -0.30 -15.19
N ARG A 143 17.49 -1.59 -14.88
CA ARG A 143 16.95 -2.68 -15.71
C ARG A 143 15.44 -2.84 -15.47
N ILE A 144 14.76 -1.73 -15.69
CA ILE A 144 13.34 -1.55 -15.36
C ILE A 144 12.44 -2.45 -16.21
N LYS A 145 12.81 -2.69 -17.47
CA LYS A 145 12.02 -3.55 -18.37
C LYS A 145 11.92 -4.97 -17.80
N GLU A 146 13.03 -5.55 -17.37
CA GLU A 146 13.09 -6.89 -16.80
C GLU A 146 12.31 -6.98 -15.49
N PHE A 147 12.48 -5.98 -14.62
CA PHE A 147 11.68 -5.84 -13.40
C PHE A 147 10.17 -5.79 -13.69
N SER A 148 9.75 -4.97 -14.65
CA SER A 148 8.36 -4.84 -15.08
C SER A 148 7.80 -6.15 -15.61
N ILE A 149 8.57 -6.91 -16.38
CA ILE A 149 8.13 -8.22 -16.90
C ILE A 149 7.94 -9.23 -15.76
N ILE A 150 8.83 -9.26 -14.76
CA ILE A 150 8.67 -10.14 -13.58
C ILE A 150 7.32 -9.89 -12.88
N LEU A 151 6.95 -8.61 -12.69
CA LEU A 151 5.67 -8.23 -12.09
C LEU A 151 4.48 -8.58 -12.98
N ILE A 152 4.56 -8.31 -14.29
CA ILE A 152 3.49 -8.61 -15.24
C ILE A 152 3.22 -10.13 -15.28
N ILE A 153 4.27 -10.96 -15.33
CA ILE A 153 4.13 -12.42 -15.32
C ILE A 153 3.34 -12.89 -14.09
N GLU A 154 3.72 -12.44 -12.88
CA GLU A 154 3.00 -12.81 -11.66
C GLU A 154 1.53 -12.42 -11.76
N LYS A 155 1.24 -11.16 -12.10
CA LYS A 155 -0.13 -10.65 -12.03
C LYS A 155 -1.02 -11.20 -13.14
N SER A 156 -0.49 -11.31 -14.36
CA SER A 156 -1.22 -11.91 -15.48
C SER A 156 -1.52 -13.38 -15.24
N LEU A 157 -0.54 -14.18 -14.77
CA LEU A 157 -0.78 -15.59 -14.47
C LEU A 157 -1.74 -15.77 -13.31
N TYR A 158 -1.60 -14.97 -12.24
CA TYR A 158 -2.52 -15.03 -11.12
C TYR A 158 -3.96 -14.75 -11.56
N PHE A 159 -4.15 -13.71 -12.38
CA PHE A 159 -5.44 -13.39 -12.98
C PHE A 159 -6.00 -14.55 -13.82
N ILE A 160 -5.22 -15.07 -14.75
CA ILE A 160 -5.63 -16.15 -15.66
C ILE A 160 -6.01 -17.41 -14.86
N PHE A 161 -5.17 -17.82 -13.91
CA PHE A 161 -5.44 -18.99 -13.08
C PHE A 161 -6.70 -18.79 -12.25
N THR A 162 -6.83 -17.67 -11.53
CA THR A 162 -8.01 -17.41 -10.71
C THR A 162 -9.29 -17.37 -11.54
N ILE A 163 -9.32 -16.65 -12.67
CA ILE A 163 -10.52 -16.59 -13.51
C ILE A 163 -10.87 -17.97 -14.06
N THR A 164 -9.90 -18.75 -14.50
CA THR A 164 -10.13 -20.13 -14.98
C THR A 164 -10.76 -21.01 -13.90
N ILE A 165 -10.23 -20.95 -12.67
CA ILE A 165 -10.77 -21.70 -11.52
C ILE A 165 -12.22 -21.29 -11.22
N LEU A 166 -12.51 -19.99 -11.24
CA LEU A 166 -13.86 -19.48 -11.00
C LEU A 166 -14.85 -19.89 -12.10
N LEU A 167 -14.41 -19.91 -13.36
CA LEU A 167 -15.23 -20.37 -14.49
C LEU A 167 -15.53 -21.88 -14.43
N LEU A 168 -14.62 -22.67 -13.85
CA LEU A 168 -14.84 -24.10 -13.58
C LEU A 168 -15.79 -24.34 -12.39
N GLY A 169 -16.29 -23.29 -11.73
CA GLY A 169 -17.22 -23.39 -10.61
C GLY A 169 -16.60 -23.84 -9.29
N ILE A 170 -15.27 -23.83 -9.19
CA ILE A 170 -14.54 -24.25 -7.99
C ILE A 170 -14.54 -23.10 -6.97
N LYS A 171 -15.16 -23.32 -5.80
CA LYS A 171 -15.38 -22.29 -4.76
C LYS A 171 -14.47 -22.40 -3.53
N LYS A 172 -13.44 -23.25 -3.58
CA LYS A 172 -12.52 -23.52 -2.48
C LYS A 172 -11.39 -22.49 -2.42
N PHE A 173 -11.14 -21.91 -1.25
CA PHE A 173 -10.12 -20.84 -1.10
C PHE A 173 -8.70 -21.40 -1.25
N GLU A 174 -8.49 -22.67 -0.92
CA GLU A 174 -7.23 -23.40 -1.04
C GLU A 174 -6.74 -23.40 -2.49
N ILE A 175 -7.66 -23.56 -3.44
CA ILE A 175 -7.33 -23.59 -4.87
C ILE A 175 -6.97 -22.19 -5.39
N LEU A 176 -7.55 -21.14 -4.82
CA LEU A 176 -7.15 -19.75 -5.10
C LEU A 176 -5.75 -19.44 -4.56
N ILE A 177 -5.39 -20.02 -3.41
CA ILE A 177 -4.02 -19.91 -2.86
C ILE A 177 -3.02 -20.62 -3.79
N TYR A 178 -3.36 -21.81 -4.30
CA TYR A 178 -2.50 -22.50 -5.28
C TYR A 178 -2.31 -21.70 -6.57
N ALA A 179 -3.35 -21.01 -7.04
CA ALA A 179 -3.24 -20.11 -8.18
C ALA A 179 -2.22 -18.98 -7.96
N ASP A 180 -2.27 -18.33 -6.77
CA ASP A 180 -1.33 -17.27 -6.41
C ASP A 180 0.11 -17.80 -6.30
N ILE A 181 0.30 -18.95 -5.65
CA ILE A 181 1.62 -19.59 -5.51
C ILE A 181 2.18 -19.99 -6.87
N GLY A 182 1.37 -20.59 -7.74
CA GLY A 182 1.78 -20.95 -9.09
C GLY A 182 2.26 -19.73 -9.87
N ALA A 183 1.51 -18.63 -9.83
CA ALA A 183 1.91 -17.38 -10.49
C ALA A 183 3.21 -16.80 -9.93
N LYS A 184 3.39 -16.81 -8.60
CA LYS A 184 4.63 -16.40 -7.94
C LYS A 184 5.80 -17.30 -8.32
N LEU A 185 5.60 -18.61 -8.41
CA LEU A 185 6.61 -19.57 -8.83
C LEU A 185 7.15 -19.25 -10.23
N PHE A 186 6.26 -19.09 -11.23
CA PHE A 186 6.67 -18.72 -12.59
C PHE A 186 7.42 -17.39 -12.63
N SER A 187 6.97 -16.39 -11.89
CA SER A 187 7.64 -15.09 -11.80
C SER A 187 9.02 -15.20 -11.14
N THR A 188 9.16 -16.00 -10.08
CA THR A 188 10.45 -16.26 -9.42
C THR A 188 11.41 -17.02 -10.33
N LEU A 189 10.95 -18.05 -11.04
CA LEU A 189 11.77 -18.78 -12.02
C LEU A 189 12.30 -17.84 -13.11
N TYR A 190 11.42 -17.00 -13.67
CA TYR A 190 11.82 -16.01 -14.67
C TYR A 190 12.85 -15.01 -14.11
N ALA A 191 12.67 -14.54 -12.86
CA ALA A 191 13.64 -13.67 -12.20
C ALA A 191 15.01 -14.33 -12.03
N ILE A 192 15.04 -15.62 -11.65
CA ILE A 192 16.27 -16.40 -11.51
C ILE A 192 16.97 -16.56 -12.86
N ILE A 193 16.23 -16.81 -13.94
CA ILE A 193 16.79 -16.97 -15.29
C ILE A 193 17.50 -15.68 -15.74
N ILE A 194 16.86 -14.52 -15.57
CA ILE A 194 17.42 -13.23 -16.02
C ILE A 194 18.70 -12.86 -15.28
N CYS A 195 18.78 -13.17 -13.98
CA CYS A 195 19.90 -12.84 -13.11
C CYS A 195 20.75 -14.07 -12.77
N SER A 196 20.71 -15.11 -13.61
CA SER A 196 21.44 -16.36 -13.41
C SER A 196 22.95 -16.14 -13.32
N ASP A 197 23.48 -15.19 -14.09
CA ASP A 197 24.89 -14.78 -14.08
C ASP A 197 25.34 -14.13 -12.77
N MET A 198 24.40 -13.64 -11.95
CA MET A 198 24.63 -13.17 -10.59
C MET A 198 24.39 -14.29 -9.56
N ILE A 199 23.30 -15.05 -9.69
CA ILE A 199 22.84 -16.01 -8.67
C ILE A 199 23.75 -17.24 -8.56
N PHE A 200 24.26 -17.73 -9.69
CA PHE A 200 25.06 -18.96 -9.75
C PHE A 200 26.58 -18.71 -9.73
N GLN A 201 27.02 -17.58 -9.20
CA GLN A 201 28.45 -17.30 -8.99
C GLN A 201 29.01 -18.04 -7.78
N LYS A 202 30.33 -18.21 -7.76
CA LYS A 202 31.04 -18.74 -6.59
C LYS A 202 30.79 -17.83 -5.38
N LEU A 203 30.42 -18.45 -4.26
CA LEU A 203 30.14 -17.76 -3.00
C LEU A 203 31.44 -17.22 -2.37
N GLU A 204 31.33 -16.03 -1.82
CA GLU A 204 32.33 -15.43 -0.91
C GLU A 204 32.37 -16.15 0.44
N ASN A 205 33.52 -16.03 1.13
CA ASN A 205 33.72 -16.58 2.47
C ASN A 205 32.65 -16.07 3.45
N LEU A 206 32.24 -16.94 4.39
CA LEU A 206 31.18 -16.64 5.37
C LEU A 206 31.43 -15.34 6.16
N LYS A 207 32.68 -15.09 6.56
CA LYS A 207 33.07 -13.85 7.26
C LYS A 207 32.78 -12.59 6.45
N THR A 208 33.04 -12.63 5.14
CA THR A 208 32.77 -11.51 4.22
C THR A 208 31.26 -11.36 4.02
N THR A 209 30.56 -12.47 3.80
CA THR A 209 29.10 -12.49 3.64
C THR A 209 28.38 -11.88 4.85
N MET A 210 28.73 -12.28 6.06
CA MET A 210 28.11 -11.76 7.29
C MET A 210 28.40 -10.28 7.52
N ARG A 211 29.63 -9.83 7.23
CA ARG A 211 29.96 -8.40 7.28
C ARG A 211 29.09 -7.60 6.32
N GLU A 212 28.91 -8.09 5.09
CA GLU A 212 28.07 -7.44 4.09
C GLU A 212 26.58 -7.47 4.43
N VAL A 213 26.08 -8.57 5.02
CA VAL A 213 24.71 -8.64 5.56
C VAL A 213 24.50 -7.53 6.59
N TRP A 214 25.42 -7.39 7.55
CA TRP A 214 25.32 -6.35 8.58
C TRP A 214 25.32 -4.94 7.98
N ILE A 215 26.20 -4.67 7.01
CA ILE A 215 26.24 -3.39 6.31
C ILE A 215 24.91 -3.14 5.59
N ASN A 216 24.38 -4.12 4.86
CA ASN A 216 23.10 -3.99 4.16
C ASN A 216 21.94 -3.72 5.13
N ILE A 217 21.83 -4.48 6.22
CA ILE A 217 20.80 -4.26 7.25
C ILE A 217 20.94 -2.85 7.84
N SER A 218 22.15 -2.42 8.20
CA SER A 218 22.37 -1.11 8.82
C SER A 218 21.91 0.06 7.93
N VAL A 219 22.03 -0.09 6.61
CA VAL A 219 21.57 0.91 5.63
C VAL A 219 20.06 0.77 5.38
N GLY A 220 19.57 -0.44 5.20
CA GLY A 220 18.18 -0.72 4.79
C GLY A 220 17.15 -0.65 5.90
N ILE A 221 17.53 -0.86 7.17
CA ILE A 221 16.58 -0.98 8.29
C ILE A 221 15.70 0.26 8.46
N LYS A 222 16.23 1.47 8.20
CA LYS A 222 15.45 2.71 8.30
C LYS A 222 14.32 2.74 7.28
N LEU A 223 14.58 2.27 6.06
CA LEU A 223 13.59 2.21 4.99
C LEU A 223 12.58 1.10 5.26
N LEU A 224 13.04 -0.08 5.67
CA LEU A 224 12.18 -1.19 6.05
C LEU A 224 11.23 -0.79 7.18
N VAL A 225 11.74 -0.24 8.28
CA VAL A 225 10.91 0.14 9.43
C VAL A 225 9.94 1.26 9.06
N ALA A 226 10.31 2.20 8.19
CA ALA A 226 9.40 3.25 7.72
C ALA A 226 8.19 2.66 6.97
N ASN A 227 8.46 1.73 6.04
CA ASN A 227 7.44 1.08 5.22
C ASN A 227 6.57 0.13 6.06
N LEU A 228 7.21 -0.71 6.87
CA LEU A 228 6.53 -1.65 7.76
C LEU A 228 5.63 -0.91 8.76
N SER A 229 6.13 0.17 9.36
CA SER A 229 5.36 0.98 10.31
C SER A 229 4.13 1.59 9.64
N SER A 230 4.24 2.09 8.39
CA SER A 230 3.07 2.59 7.64
C SER A 230 2.00 1.51 7.45
N MET A 231 2.40 0.26 7.19
CA MET A 231 1.46 -0.85 7.00
C MET A 231 0.89 -1.38 8.32
N LEU A 232 1.68 -1.35 9.41
CA LEU A 232 1.27 -1.85 10.72
C LEU A 232 0.17 -1.01 11.37
N ILE A 233 0.01 0.27 11.01
CA ILE A 233 -1.09 1.12 11.51
C ILE A 233 -2.45 0.44 11.25
N ILE A 234 -2.68 -0.04 10.04
CA ILE A 234 -3.91 -0.77 9.69
C ILE A 234 -3.78 -2.26 10.08
N GLY A 235 -2.57 -2.81 9.99
CA GLY A 235 -2.27 -4.21 10.29
C GLY A 235 -2.67 -4.65 11.68
N ILE A 236 -2.32 -3.86 12.70
CA ILE A 236 -2.64 -4.15 14.10
C ILE A 236 -4.16 -4.25 14.30
N ILE A 237 -4.93 -3.34 13.70
CA ILE A 237 -6.39 -3.38 13.79
C ILE A 237 -6.94 -4.61 13.07
N ARG A 238 -6.45 -4.90 11.86
CA ARG A 238 -6.90 -6.08 11.08
C ARG A 238 -6.66 -7.38 11.82
N ILE A 239 -5.49 -7.58 12.43
CA ILE A 239 -5.20 -8.80 13.18
C ILE A 239 -6.04 -8.88 14.46
N SER A 240 -6.31 -7.75 15.13
CA SER A 240 -7.22 -7.74 16.29
C SER A 240 -8.66 -8.04 15.91
N ILE A 241 -9.12 -7.59 14.73
CA ILE A 241 -10.44 -7.96 14.21
C ILE A 241 -10.51 -9.48 13.94
N GLU A 242 -9.48 -10.06 13.33
CA GLU A 242 -9.41 -11.50 13.09
C GLU A 242 -9.39 -12.34 14.37
N LYS A 243 -8.71 -11.86 15.43
CA LYS A 243 -8.61 -12.58 16.70
C LYS A 243 -9.87 -12.49 17.55
N ASN A 244 -10.52 -11.33 17.60
CA ASN A 244 -11.63 -11.09 18.52
C ASN A 244 -13.01 -11.29 17.89
N TRP A 245 -13.09 -11.32 16.57
CA TRP A 245 -14.31 -11.60 15.81
C TRP A 245 -14.10 -12.78 14.84
N SER A 246 -15.15 -13.15 14.10
CA SER A 246 -15.09 -14.27 13.16
C SER A 246 -14.26 -13.96 11.92
N ILE A 247 -13.78 -15.02 11.26
CA ILE A 247 -13.10 -14.94 9.96
C ILE A 247 -13.97 -14.26 8.89
N ASP A 248 -15.30 -14.43 8.97
CA ASP A 248 -16.27 -13.76 8.12
C ASP A 248 -16.25 -12.24 8.31
N THR A 249 -16.19 -11.79 9.56
CA THR A 249 -16.11 -10.37 9.91
C THR A 249 -14.80 -9.77 9.41
N PHE A 250 -13.68 -10.48 9.61
CA PHE A 250 -12.39 -10.08 9.05
C PHE A 250 -12.42 -9.99 7.52
N GLY A 251 -13.02 -10.97 6.83
CA GLY A 251 -13.18 -10.97 5.38
C GLY A 251 -13.99 -9.77 4.90
N LYS A 252 -15.13 -9.53 5.54
CA LYS A 252 -16.02 -8.38 5.31
C LYS A 252 -15.29 -7.04 5.46
N VAL A 253 -14.57 -6.83 6.56
CA VAL A 253 -13.78 -5.60 6.79
C VAL A 253 -12.63 -5.48 5.79
N SER A 254 -11.95 -6.60 5.47
CA SER A 254 -10.85 -6.63 4.51
C SER A 254 -11.29 -6.30 3.08
N LEU A 255 -12.49 -6.74 2.67
CA LEU A 255 -13.11 -6.33 1.40
C LEU A 255 -13.29 -4.82 1.36
N THR A 256 -13.91 -4.25 2.40
CA THR A 256 -14.19 -2.81 2.49
C THR A 256 -12.90 -1.97 2.48
N LEU A 257 -11.86 -2.40 3.20
CA LEU A 257 -10.54 -1.77 3.18
C LEU A 257 -9.89 -1.86 1.79
N SER A 258 -10.00 -3.02 1.14
CA SER A 258 -9.43 -3.23 -0.19
C SER A 258 -10.08 -2.32 -1.22
N ILE A 259 -11.42 -2.22 -1.20
CA ILE A 259 -12.19 -1.31 -2.06
C ILE A 259 -11.84 0.16 -1.78
N SER A 260 -11.74 0.56 -0.51
CA SER A 260 -11.36 1.94 -0.14
C SER A 260 -9.94 2.28 -0.61
N ASN A 261 -9.03 1.29 -0.60
CA ASN A 261 -7.66 1.43 -1.11
C ASN A 261 -7.58 1.43 -2.64
N MET A 262 -8.60 1.01 -3.38
CA MET A 262 -8.58 1.07 -4.84
C MET A 262 -8.53 2.51 -5.37
N LEU A 263 -8.91 3.52 -4.58
CA LEU A 263 -8.74 4.91 -4.99
C LEU A 263 -7.26 5.33 -4.98
N MET A 264 -6.44 4.72 -4.11
CA MET A 264 -4.99 5.00 -4.03
C MET A 264 -4.27 4.76 -5.35
N LEU A 265 -4.88 4.01 -6.24
CA LEU A 265 -4.39 3.65 -7.56
C LEU A 265 -4.28 4.87 -8.49
N PHE A 266 -5.33 5.68 -8.56
CA PHE A 266 -5.31 6.95 -9.29
C PHE A 266 -4.37 7.94 -8.62
N ILE A 267 -4.39 8.01 -7.30
CA ILE A 267 -3.56 8.91 -6.52
C ILE A 267 -2.07 8.62 -6.66
N ASN A 268 -1.64 7.37 -6.63
CA ASN A 268 -0.24 6.98 -6.83
C ASN A 268 0.28 7.45 -8.19
N SER A 269 -0.56 7.41 -9.24
CA SER A 269 -0.16 7.90 -10.57
C SER A 269 0.10 9.41 -10.59
N LEU A 270 -0.70 10.20 -9.85
CA LEU A 270 -0.52 11.65 -9.74
C LEU A 270 0.74 12.01 -8.96
N ALA A 271 1.04 11.29 -7.88
CA ALA A 271 2.22 11.56 -7.03
C ALA A 271 3.53 11.46 -7.80
N ILE A 272 3.60 10.52 -8.73
CA ILE A 272 4.76 10.30 -9.59
C ILE A 272 5.03 11.50 -10.50
N VAL A 273 3.99 12.21 -10.94
CA VAL A 273 4.12 13.41 -11.78
C VAL A 273 4.43 14.64 -10.93
N ILE A 274 3.84 14.75 -9.73
CA ILE A 274 4.03 15.88 -8.83
C ILE A 274 5.45 15.91 -8.24
N PHE A 275 6.02 14.75 -7.90
CA PHE A 275 7.32 14.68 -7.22
C PHE A 275 8.49 15.33 -8.00
N PRO A 276 8.72 15.05 -9.29
CA PRO A 276 9.78 15.70 -10.07
C PRO A 276 9.61 17.22 -10.19
N VAL A 277 8.37 17.71 -10.32
CA VAL A 277 8.06 19.14 -10.41
C VAL A 277 8.45 19.84 -9.10
N MET A 278 8.07 19.26 -7.96
CA MET A 278 8.41 19.82 -6.65
C MET A 278 9.91 19.80 -6.37
N ARG A 279 10.61 18.72 -6.76
CA ARG A 279 12.05 18.60 -6.53
C ARG A 279 12.90 19.62 -7.30
N ARG A 280 12.40 20.12 -8.43
CA ARG A 280 13.08 21.15 -9.24
C ARG A 280 12.72 22.57 -8.84
N THR A 281 11.77 22.73 -7.92
CA THR A 281 11.31 24.04 -7.46
C THR A 281 12.19 24.53 -6.31
N SER A 282 12.58 25.81 -6.33
CA SER A 282 13.33 26.42 -5.23
C SER A 282 12.53 26.39 -3.92
N LYS A 283 13.22 26.44 -2.79
CA LYS A 283 12.59 26.37 -1.46
C LYS A 283 11.54 27.48 -1.25
N ASP A 284 11.82 28.70 -1.73
CA ASP A 284 10.90 29.84 -1.59
C ASP A 284 9.63 29.66 -2.44
N ASN A 285 9.77 29.07 -3.62
CA ASN A 285 8.64 28.74 -4.47
C ASN A 285 7.85 27.55 -3.93
N LEU A 286 8.50 26.57 -3.27
CA LEU A 286 7.82 25.46 -2.59
C LEU A 286 6.87 25.93 -1.49
N ILE A 287 7.24 26.97 -0.73
CA ILE A 287 6.38 27.59 0.30
C ILE A 287 5.12 28.20 -0.35
N LYS A 288 5.28 28.93 -1.45
CA LYS A 288 4.16 29.56 -2.19
C LYS A 288 3.26 28.54 -2.89
N LEU A 289 3.82 27.44 -3.38
CA LEU A 289 3.08 26.37 -4.05
C LEU A 289 2.24 25.54 -3.09
N TYR A 290 2.64 25.43 -1.82
CA TYR A 290 1.99 24.50 -0.90
C TYR A 290 0.48 24.75 -0.73
N PRO A 291 0.01 25.99 -0.45
CA PRO A 291 -1.43 26.26 -0.35
C PRO A 291 -2.19 25.96 -1.65
N MET A 292 -1.58 26.25 -2.81
CA MET A 292 -2.18 25.97 -4.12
C MET A 292 -2.33 24.46 -4.35
N LEU A 293 -1.26 23.69 -4.15
CA LEU A 293 -1.29 22.24 -4.30
C LEU A 293 -2.26 21.60 -3.31
N ARG A 294 -2.26 22.07 -2.06
CA ARG A 294 -3.19 21.62 -1.03
C ARG A 294 -4.64 21.82 -1.47
N LEU A 295 -4.99 23.03 -1.93
CA LEU A 295 -6.33 23.33 -2.41
C LEU A 295 -6.71 22.49 -3.64
N GLY A 296 -5.80 22.40 -4.61
CA GLY A 296 -5.99 21.65 -5.85
C GLY A 296 -6.10 20.14 -5.65
N ILE A 297 -5.49 19.59 -4.60
CA ILE A 297 -5.59 18.16 -4.25
C ILE A 297 -6.80 17.89 -3.35
N MET A 298 -7.05 18.72 -2.32
CA MET A 298 -8.14 18.45 -1.37
C MET A 298 -9.53 18.66 -1.96
N THR A 299 -9.70 19.64 -2.85
CA THR A 299 -11.00 19.93 -3.47
C THR A 299 -11.56 18.74 -4.27
N PRO A 300 -10.80 18.11 -5.19
CA PRO A 300 -11.28 16.90 -5.88
C PRO A 300 -11.36 15.70 -4.94
N LEU A 301 -10.44 15.55 -3.96
CA LEU A 301 -10.51 14.42 -3.01
C LEU A 301 -11.79 14.45 -2.16
N LEU A 302 -12.19 15.61 -1.65
CA LEU A 302 -13.49 15.76 -0.97
C LEU A 302 -14.66 15.47 -1.92
N GLY A 303 -14.55 15.89 -3.19
CA GLY A 303 -15.53 15.53 -4.21
C GLY A 303 -15.62 14.02 -4.44
N VAL A 304 -14.51 13.27 -4.32
CA VAL A 304 -14.48 11.82 -4.50
C VAL A 304 -15.35 11.09 -3.47
N LEU A 305 -15.56 11.67 -2.29
CA LEU A 305 -16.49 11.10 -1.31
C LEU A 305 -17.93 11.01 -1.82
N LEU A 306 -18.35 11.81 -2.82
CA LEU A 306 -19.65 11.65 -3.48
C LEU A 306 -19.75 10.34 -4.27
N PHE A 307 -18.64 9.78 -4.76
CA PHE A 307 -18.66 8.49 -5.45
C PHE A 307 -18.91 7.31 -4.50
N PHE A 308 -18.81 7.51 -3.19
CA PHE A 308 -19.21 6.52 -2.19
C PHE A 308 -20.63 5.99 -2.45
N TYR A 309 -21.59 6.89 -2.67
CA TYR A 309 -23.01 6.56 -2.77
C TYR A 309 -23.34 5.67 -3.99
N PRO A 310 -22.98 6.03 -5.24
CA PRO A 310 -23.19 5.13 -6.37
C PRO A 310 -22.36 3.85 -6.24
N MET A 311 -21.15 3.91 -5.68
CA MET A 311 -20.33 2.72 -5.48
C MET A 311 -20.96 1.74 -4.49
N LYS A 312 -21.47 2.21 -3.35
CA LYS A 312 -22.19 1.40 -2.37
C LYS A 312 -23.42 0.74 -3.00
N PHE A 313 -24.19 1.49 -3.80
CA PHE A 313 -25.36 0.95 -4.50
C PHE A 313 -24.99 -0.19 -5.47
N ILE A 314 -24.02 0.05 -6.36
CA ILE A 314 -23.56 -0.95 -7.34
C ILE A 314 -23.01 -2.19 -6.63
N LEU A 315 -22.21 -2.00 -5.58
CA LEU A 315 -21.61 -3.12 -4.84
C LEU A 315 -22.64 -3.92 -4.04
N SER A 316 -23.65 -3.28 -3.45
CA SER A 316 -24.74 -3.98 -2.76
C SER A 316 -25.55 -4.84 -3.74
N MET A 317 -25.73 -4.38 -4.99
CA MET A 317 -26.34 -5.20 -6.05
C MET A 317 -25.43 -6.33 -6.52
N TRP A 318 -24.13 -6.06 -6.66
CA TRP A 318 -23.15 -7.05 -7.14
C TRP A 318 -22.82 -8.13 -6.10
N LEU A 319 -22.80 -7.76 -4.82
CA LEU A 319 -22.43 -8.59 -3.67
C LEU A 319 -23.51 -8.54 -2.56
N PRO A 320 -24.73 -9.07 -2.80
CA PRO A 320 -25.81 -9.03 -1.81
C PRO A 320 -25.41 -9.64 -0.46
N GLN A 321 -24.62 -10.72 -0.49
CA GLN A 321 -24.12 -11.40 0.72
C GLN A 321 -23.17 -10.55 1.59
N TYR A 322 -22.67 -9.44 1.06
CA TYR A 322 -21.82 -8.46 1.76
C TYR A 322 -22.55 -7.15 2.08
N SER A 323 -23.86 -7.02 1.78
CA SER A 323 -24.59 -5.76 1.94
C SER A 323 -24.46 -5.15 3.34
N ASP A 324 -24.61 -5.96 4.39
CA ASP A 324 -24.47 -5.51 5.77
C ASP A 324 -23.06 -5.00 6.06
N SER A 325 -22.02 -5.62 5.50
CA SER A 325 -20.64 -5.20 5.67
C SER A 325 -20.23 -4.01 4.82
N LEU A 326 -20.91 -3.77 3.71
CA LEU A 326 -20.71 -2.57 2.89
C LEU A 326 -21.18 -1.31 3.64
N SER A 327 -21.96 -1.45 4.72
CA SER A 327 -22.22 -0.34 5.64
C SER A 327 -20.94 0.19 6.28
N TYR A 328 -19.98 -0.69 6.64
CA TYR A 328 -18.68 -0.28 7.19
C TYR A 328 -17.85 0.55 6.21
N MET A 329 -18.19 0.51 4.91
CA MET A 329 -17.55 1.36 3.92
C MET A 329 -17.83 2.83 4.20
N ALA A 330 -18.98 3.20 4.77
CA ALA A 330 -19.26 4.57 5.18
C ALA A 330 -18.23 5.09 6.20
N LEU A 331 -17.77 4.21 7.10
CA LEU A 331 -16.79 4.55 8.12
C LEU A 331 -15.39 4.65 7.51
N LEU A 332 -15.05 3.75 6.59
CA LEU A 332 -13.69 3.57 6.08
C LEU A 332 -13.37 4.45 4.87
N PHE A 333 -14.34 4.78 4.03
CA PHE A 333 -14.11 5.50 2.78
C PHE A 333 -13.28 6.79 2.93
N PRO A 334 -13.46 7.61 3.99
CA PRO A 334 -12.65 8.81 4.18
C PRO A 334 -11.16 8.56 4.39
N MET A 335 -10.73 7.30 4.62
CA MET A 335 -9.31 6.96 4.62
C MET A 335 -8.61 7.40 3.34
N CYS A 336 -9.31 7.36 2.20
CA CYS A 336 -8.74 7.77 0.92
C CYS A 336 -8.32 9.25 0.94
N LEU A 337 -9.02 10.12 1.67
CA LEU A 337 -8.64 11.53 1.80
C LEU A 337 -7.27 11.68 2.48
N TYR A 338 -7.12 11.05 3.64
CA TYR A 338 -5.94 11.21 4.48
C TYR A 338 -4.71 10.52 3.88
N GLU A 339 -4.87 9.29 3.38
CA GLU A 339 -3.77 8.58 2.72
C GLU A 339 -3.33 9.31 1.45
N SER A 340 -4.27 9.82 0.66
CA SER A 340 -3.92 10.59 -0.55
C SER A 340 -3.19 11.87 -0.25
N LYS A 341 -3.64 12.62 0.77
CA LYS A 341 -2.99 13.85 1.19
C LYS A 341 -1.59 13.58 1.72
N VAL A 342 -1.42 12.53 2.53
CA VAL A 342 -0.10 12.10 3.01
C VAL A 342 0.79 11.74 1.83
N LEU A 343 0.29 10.95 0.88
CA LEU A 343 1.09 10.45 -0.24
C LEU A 343 1.45 11.52 -1.27
N LEU A 344 0.49 12.35 -1.70
CA LEU A 344 0.68 13.36 -2.75
C LEU A 344 1.40 14.60 -2.27
N LEU A 345 1.07 15.05 -1.07
CA LEU A 345 1.51 16.34 -0.57
C LEU A 345 2.62 16.14 0.46
N VAL A 346 2.28 15.56 1.61
CA VAL A 346 3.16 15.57 2.78
C VAL A 346 4.44 14.78 2.56
N ASN A 347 4.34 13.53 2.09
CA ASN A 347 5.48 12.67 1.78
C ASN A 347 6.36 13.30 0.72
N THR A 348 5.75 13.85 -0.33
CA THR A 348 6.46 14.45 -1.46
C THR A 348 7.25 15.68 -1.03
N TYR A 349 6.68 16.53 -0.18
CA TYR A 349 7.38 17.67 0.43
C TYR A 349 8.49 17.23 1.39
N LEU A 350 8.21 16.32 2.32
CA LEU A 350 9.20 15.88 3.31
C LEU A 350 10.39 15.15 2.66
N LYS A 351 10.14 14.36 1.60
CA LYS A 351 11.20 13.76 0.78
C LYS A 351 12.00 14.81 0.01
N THR A 352 11.34 15.84 -0.53
CA THR A 352 12.02 16.95 -1.22
C THR A 352 12.92 17.73 -0.27
N LEU A 353 12.49 17.93 0.98
CA LEU A 353 13.22 18.62 2.04
C LEU A 353 14.23 17.73 2.79
N ARG A 354 14.41 16.45 2.38
CA ARG A 354 15.30 15.46 3.03
C ARG A 354 15.00 15.25 4.53
N ARG A 355 13.71 15.13 4.87
CA ARG A 355 13.20 14.94 6.24
C ARG A 355 12.53 13.57 6.42
N GLU A 356 13.04 12.53 5.78
CA GLU A 356 12.49 11.16 5.80
C GLU A 356 12.50 10.55 7.22
N ASN A 357 13.50 10.89 8.03
CA ASN A 357 13.56 10.48 9.44
C ASN A 357 12.34 10.93 10.25
N ILE A 358 11.65 11.98 9.80
CA ILE A 358 10.47 12.54 10.48
C ILE A 358 9.23 11.73 10.11
N LEU A 359 9.11 11.34 8.84
CA LEU A 359 8.07 10.39 8.40
C LEU A 359 8.16 9.08 9.19
N LEU A 360 9.38 8.55 9.38
CA LEU A 360 9.62 7.36 10.19
C LEU A 360 9.14 7.57 11.63
N LYS A 361 9.55 8.65 12.30
CA LYS A 361 9.15 8.95 13.69
C LYS A 361 7.64 9.08 13.85
N ILE A 362 6.97 9.75 12.91
CA ILE A 362 5.52 9.92 12.95
C ILE A 362 4.81 8.58 12.72
N ASN A 363 5.24 7.78 11.74
CA ASN A 363 4.66 6.46 11.53
C ASN A 363 4.81 5.59 12.78
N LEU A 364 5.99 5.57 13.42
CA LEU A 364 6.22 4.82 14.66
C LEU A 364 5.33 5.30 15.80
N LEU A 365 5.19 6.62 15.98
CA LEU A 365 4.27 7.19 16.98
C LEU A 365 2.85 6.70 16.76
N VAL A 366 2.35 6.77 15.52
CA VAL A 366 0.98 6.34 15.18
C VAL A 366 0.81 4.83 15.33
N VAL A 367 1.84 4.02 15.06
CA VAL A 367 1.80 2.57 15.33
C VAL A 367 1.66 2.28 16.82
N ILE A 368 2.40 2.99 17.67
CA ILE A 368 2.29 2.84 19.13
C ILE A 368 0.87 3.23 19.58
N THR A 369 0.35 4.36 19.10
CA THR A 369 -1.03 4.79 19.36
C THR A 369 -2.04 3.76 18.86
N SER A 370 -1.81 3.18 17.67
CA SER A 370 -2.64 2.13 17.10
C SER A 370 -2.68 0.91 18.02
N PHE A 371 -1.54 0.46 18.51
CA PHE A 371 -1.45 -0.69 19.41
C PHE A 371 -2.25 -0.46 20.70
N ILE A 372 -2.04 0.69 21.35
CA ILE A 372 -2.72 1.04 22.60
C ILE A 372 -4.24 1.14 22.38
N LEU A 373 -4.67 1.93 21.38
CA LEU A 373 -6.09 2.15 21.13
C LEU A 373 -6.79 0.87 20.66
N THR A 374 -6.13 0.03 19.87
CA THR A 374 -6.71 -1.27 19.48
C THR A 374 -6.86 -2.19 20.68
N GLY A 375 -5.91 -2.18 21.62
CA GLY A 375 -6.05 -2.84 22.92
C GLY A 375 -7.36 -2.44 23.63
N ILE A 376 -7.63 -1.14 23.67
CA ILE A 376 -8.84 -0.57 24.28
C ILE A 376 -10.10 -0.94 23.49
N THR A 377 -10.14 -0.69 22.19
CA THR A 377 -11.39 -0.85 21.42
C THR A 377 -11.73 -2.31 21.14
N ALA A 378 -10.73 -3.14 20.85
CA ALA A 378 -10.93 -4.52 20.43
C ALA A 378 -11.02 -5.48 21.62
N PHE A 379 -10.19 -5.33 22.65
CA PHE A 379 -10.12 -6.28 23.76
C PHE A 379 -10.92 -5.84 24.99
N LEU A 380 -10.85 -4.56 25.36
CA LEU A 380 -11.59 -4.03 26.52
C LEU A 380 -13.05 -3.72 26.16
N LEU A 381 -13.30 -2.87 25.16
CA LEU A 381 -14.66 -2.46 24.77
C LEU A 381 -15.39 -3.51 23.92
N LYS A 382 -14.64 -4.40 23.23
CA LYS A 382 -15.17 -5.41 22.28
C LYS A 382 -16.16 -4.83 21.26
N ASN A 383 -15.92 -3.60 20.81
CA ASN A 383 -16.80 -2.90 19.88
C ASN A 383 -16.20 -2.84 18.47
N LEU A 384 -16.82 -3.56 17.53
CA LEU A 384 -16.35 -3.66 16.16
C LEU A 384 -16.42 -2.33 15.42
N ILE A 385 -17.50 -1.58 15.58
CA ILE A 385 -17.72 -0.29 14.89
C ILE A 385 -16.64 0.70 15.32
N VAL A 386 -16.38 0.81 16.62
CA VAL A 386 -15.33 1.70 17.15
C VAL A 386 -13.95 1.25 16.69
N THR A 387 -13.70 -0.07 16.64
CA THR A 387 -12.43 -0.63 16.15
C THR A 387 -12.21 -0.36 14.66
N ILE A 388 -13.27 -0.37 13.83
CA ILE A 388 -13.22 0.02 12.42
C ILE A 388 -12.99 1.52 12.28
N LEU A 389 -13.72 2.35 13.05
CA LEU A 389 -13.58 3.81 13.04
C LEU A 389 -12.16 4.25 13.44
N LEU A 390 -11.52 3.49 14.33
CA LEU A 390 -10.14 3.70 14.74
C LEU A 390 -9.16 3.74 13.55
N ILE A 391 -9.42 2.99 12.48
CA ILE A 391 -8.60 3.01 11.26
C ILE A 391 -8.55 4.43 10.68
N VAL A 392 -9.71 5.03 10.41
CA VAL A 392 -9.77 6.39 9.85
C VAL A 392 -9.23 7.42 10.83
N PHE A 393 -9.50 7.25 12.12
CA PHE A 393 -8.94 8.12 13.14
C PHE A 393 -7.41 8.14 13.14
N LEU A 394 -6.76 6.98 13.09
CA LEU A 394 -5.29 6.89 13.09
C LEU A 394 -4.68 7.45 11.80
N LEU A 395 -5.34 7.23 10.65
CA LEU A 395 -4.90 7.79 9.38
C LEU A 395 -5.05 9.32 9.35
N ALA A 396 -6.14 9.84 9.91
CA ALA A 396 -6.33 11.27 10.10
C ALA A 396 -5.27 11.84 11.05
N LEU A 397 -5.02 11.20 12.19
CA LEU A 397 -4.00 11.59 13.16
C LEU A 397 -2.61 11.66 12.51
N ARG A 398 -2.22 10.61 11.78
CA ARG A 398 -0.97 10.56 11.02
C ARG A 398 -0.86 11.73 10.05
N CYS A 399 -1.93 11.98 9.29
CA CYS A 399 -1.98 13.06 8.31
C CYS A 399 -1.84 14.42 8.98
N ILE A 400 -2.57 14.68 10.06
CA ILE A 400 -2.58 15.95 10.77
C ILE A 400 -1.22 16.23 11.41
N ILE A 401 -0.65 15.26 12.14
CA ILE A 401 0.68 15.43 12.76
C ILE A 401 1.73 15.74 11.70
N SER A 402 1.71 15.00 10.58
CA SER A 402 2.67 15.19 9.50
C SER A 402 2.49 16.54 8.80
N GLU A 403 1.25 17.00 8.61
CA GLU A 403 0.96 18.28 8.00
C GLU A 403 1.34 19.46 8.91
N LEU A 404 1.03 19.38 10.21
CA LEU A 404 1.41 20.40 11.19
C LEU A 404 2.92 20.51 11.35
N TYR A 405 3.63 19.38 11.25
CA TYR A 405 5.09 19.41 11.24
C TYR A 405 5.62 20.10 9.99
N LEU A 406 5.07 19.77 8.82
CA LEU A 406 5.46 20.39 7.56
C LEU A 406 5.13 21.90 7.52
N SER A 407 3.98 22.30 8.08
CA SER A 407 3.57 23.70 8.12
C SER A 407 4.51 24.55 8.97
N LYS A 408 5.10 23.99 10.03
CA LYS A 408 6.15 24.65 10.82
C LYS A 408 7.44 24.84 10.02
N ILE A 409 7.83 23.88 9.18
CA ILE A 409 9.03 24.00 8.33
C ILE A 409 8.83 25.07 7.24
N LEU A 410 7.62 25.14 6.68
CA LEU A 410 7.28 26.08 5.61
C LEU A 410 6.78 27.43 6.14
N GLU A 411 6.64 27.59 7.45
CA GLU A 411 6.12 28.80 8.12
C GLU A 411 4.73 29.25 7.62
N ILE A 412 3.85 28.28 7.34
CA ILE A 412 2.49 28.51 6.84
C ILE A 412 1.43 28.10 7.87
N LYS A 413 0.25 28.71 7.77
CA LYS A 413 -0.91 28.38 8.62
C LYS A 413 -1.87 27.44 7.87
N VAL A 414 -2.02 26.21 8.37
CA VAL A 414 -2.90 25.17 7.78
C VAL A 414 -4.05 24.74 8.68
N LEU A 415 -4.04 25.21 9.95
CA LEU A 415 -4.92 24.70 11.01
C LEU A 415 -6.41 24.91 10.71
N LYS A 416 -6.79 26.06 10.13
CA LYS A 416 -8.17 26.34 9.74
C LYS A 416 -8.69 25.30 8.73
N ASP A 417 -7.88 24.99 7.73
CA ASP A 417 -8.31 24.07 6.68
C ASP A 417 -8.35 22.61 7.16
N ILE A 418 -7.43 22.23 8.06
CA ILE A 418 -7.48 20.93 8.75
C ILE A 418 -8.81 20.76 9.51
N ILE A 419 -9.23 21.79 10.26
CA ILE A 419 -10.49 21.75 11.01
C ILE A 419 -11.69 21.60 10.05
N ILE A 420 -11.71 22.35 8.95
CA ILE A 420 -12.77 22.24 7.94
C ILE A 420 -12.84 20.82 7.36
N GLU A 421 -11.69 20.23 7.02
CA GLU A 421 -11.62 18.87 6.47
C GLU A 421 -12.08 17.80 7.47
N LEU A 422 -11.72 17.96 8.75
CA LEU A 422 -12.21 17.10 9.82
C LEU A 422 -13.74 17.19 9.98
N ILE A 423 -14.28 18.41 9.99
CA ILE A 423 -15.74 18.64 10.08
C ILE A 423 -16.45 17.97 8.90
N ILE A 424 -15.97 18.17 7.67
CA ILE A 424 -16.57 17.55 6.47
C ILE A 424 -16.51 16.02 6.55
N THR A 425 -15.40 15.47 7.05
CA THR A 425 -15.23 14.02 7.24
C THR A 425 -16.23 13.49 8.27
N ILE A 426 -16.40 14.19 9.39
CA ILE A 426 -17.37 13.81 10.44
C ILE A 426 -18.80 13.88 9.88
N ILE A 427 -19.15 14.96 9.17
CA ILE A 427 -20.47 15.08 8.52
C ILE A 427 -20.70 13.91 7.56
N PHE A 428 -19.70 13.55 6.74
CA PHE A 428 -19.80 12.40 5.84
C PHE A 428 -20.05 11.09 6.58
N ILE A 429 -19.25 10.79 7.62
CA ILE A 429 -19.37 9.53 8.38
C ILE A 429 -20.73 9.47 9.07
N VAL A 430 -21.13 10.53 9.77
CA VAL A 430 -22.38 10.57 10.55
C VAL A 430 -23.60 10.49 9.63
N SER A 431 -23.63 11.23 8.52
CA SER A 431 -24.73 11.17 7.55
C SER A 431 -24.80 9.81 6.88
N SER A 432 -23.68 9.29 6.37
CA SER A 432 -23.64 8.03 5.61
C SER A 432 -23.87 6.78 6.44
N TRP A 433 -23.64 6.85 7.76
CA TRP A 433 -23.89 5.75 8.69
C TRP A 433 -25.34 5.71 9.18
N ASN A 434 -25.94 6.87 9.50
CA ASN A 434 -27.24 6.92 10.18
C ASN A 434 -28.44 7.14 9.25
N LEU A 435 -28.23 7.67 8.04
CA LEU A 435 -29.32 8.05 7.14
C LEU A 435 -29.45 7.10 5.94
N PRO A 436 -30.63 7.04 5.32
CA PRO A 436 -30.81 6.40 4.01
C PRO A 436 -29.84 6.95 2.97
N LEU A 437 -29.50 6.12 1.97
CA LEU A 437 -28.46 6.42 0.98
C LEU A 437 -28.69 7.76 0.24
N LEU A 438 -29.95 8.06 -0.12
CA LEU A 438 -30.31 9.27 -0.84
C LEU A 438 -30.20 10.52 0.04
N ASP A 439 -30.70 10.46 1.28
CA ASP A 439 -30.65 11.59 2.21
C ASP A 439 -29.20 11.94 2.58
N ALA A 440 -28.39 10.92 2.85
CA ALA A 440 -26.96 11.09 3.08
C ALA A 440 -26.25 11.71 1.87
N TYR A 441 -26.59 11.28 0.65
CA TYR A 441 -26.05 11.85 -0.59
C TYR A 441 -26.35 13.35 -0.70
N TYR A 442 -27.59 13.77 -0.49
CA TYR A 442 -27.96 15.19 -0.59
C TYR A 442 -27.32 16.05 0.51
N ILE A 443 -27.23 15.54 1.75
CA ILE A 443 -26.53 16.24 2.84
C ILE A 443 -25.05 16.42 2.53
N TYR A 444 -24.40 15.38 2.03
CA TYR A 444 -22.99 15.47 1.69
C TYR A 444 -22.75 16.35 0.44
N LEU A 445 -23.62 16.28 -0.56
CA LEU A 445 -23.59 17.16 -1.73
C LEU A 445 -23.71 18.63 -1.31
N PHE A 446 -24.66 18.95 -0.43
CA PHE A 446 -24.81 20.29 0.12
C PHE A 446 -23.56 20.74 0.89
N THR A 447 -22.99 19.85 1.72
CA THR A 447 -21.75 20.11 2.47
C THR A 447 -20.58 20.40 1.52
N TYR A 448 -20.47 19.64 0.42
CA TYR A 448 -19.44 19.84 -0.60
C TYR A 448 -19.61 21.15 -1.37
N ILE A 449 -20.84 21.52 -1.74
CA ILE A 449 -21.14 22.82 -2.37
C ILE A 449 -20.77 23.96 -1.42
N CYS A 450 -21.14 23.87 -0.14
CA CYS A 450 -20.77 24.85 0.88
C CYS A 450 -19.24 25.01 0.99
N TYR A 451 -18.49 23.90 0.94
CA TYR A 451 -17.03 23.93 0.91
C TYR A 451 -16.47 24.65 -0.32
N ILE A 452 -16.98 24.36 -1.52
CA ILE A 452 -16.58 25.04 -2.76
C ILE A 452 -16.85 26.55 -2.66
N ILE A 453 -18.03 26.94 -2.16
CA ILE A 453 -18.40 28.35 -1.99
C ILE A 453 -17.45 29.04 -1.01
N LEU A 454 -17.12 28.40 0.12
CA LEU A 454 -16.19 28.92 1.11
C LEU A 454 -14.80 29.14 0.52
N LYS A 455 -14.34 28.25 -0.37
CA LYS A 455 -13.02 28.31 -1.02
C LYS A 455 -13.00 28.97 -2.40
N ARG A 456 -14.12 29.53 -2.88
CA ARG A 456 -14.28 30.06 -4.25
C ARG A 456 -13.20 31.06 -4.68
N LYS A 457 -12.78 31.95 -3.77
CA LYS A 457 -11.76 32.99 -4.05
C LYS A 457 -10.39 32.38 -4.26
N GLU A 458 -10.04 31.38 -3.47
CA GLU A 458 -8.76 30.68 -3.58
C GLU A 458 -8.76 29.76 -4.83
N LEU A 459 -9.91 29.14 -5.14
CA LEU A 459 -10.07 28.27 -6.31
C LEU A 459 -9.99 29.06 -7.63
N THR A 460 -10.66 30.21 -7.71
CA THR A 460 -10.59 31.08 -8.90
C THR A 460 -9.17 31.57 -9.15
N LYS A 461 -8.45 31.95 -8.08
CA LYS A 461 -7.03 32.30 -8.18
C LYS A 461 -6.17 31.13 -8.69
N LEU A 462 -6.38 29.92 -8.16
CA LEU A 462 -5.67 28.72 -8.60
C LEU A 462 -5.88 28.42 -10.09
N VAL A 463 -7.11 28.57 -10.59
CA VAL A 463 -7.43 28.37 -12.02
C VAL A 463 -6.78 29.46 -12.89
N GLN A 464 -6.68 30.69 -12.41
CA GLN A 464 -6.05 31.78 -13.14
C GLN A 464 -4.53 31.61 -13.19
N ASP A 465 -3.90 31.24 -12.07
CA ASP A 465 -2.46 30.99 -11.99
C ASP A 465 -2.06 29.77 -12.86
N SER A 466 -2.88 28.71 -12.90
CA SER A 466 -2.61 27.55 -13.76
C SER A 466 -2.76 27.86 -15.26
N LYS A 467 -3.73 28.70 -15.65
CA LYS A 467 -3.87 29.17 -17.04
C LYS A 467 -2.68 30.03 -17.46
N ASN A 468 -2.20 30.90 -16.59
CA ASN A 468 -1.03 31.73 -16.89
C ASN A 468 0.25 30.90 -17.06
N LEU A 469 0.41 29.83 -16.27
CA LEU A 469 1.52 28.86 -16.40
C LEU A 469 1.45 27.97 -17.65
N MET A 470 0.25 27.70 -18.18
CA MET A 470 0.09 26.94 -19.43
C MET A 470 0.29 27.79 -20.69
N ASN A 471 0.09 29.11 -20.58
CA ASN A 471 0.24 30.05 -21.69
C ASN A 471 1.64 30.72 -21.75
N SER A 472 2.51 30.43 -20.78
CA SER A 472 3.93 30.81 -20.72
C SER A 472 4.82 29.66 -21.17
#